data_AF-A0A7T5RJ86-F1
#
_entry.id   AF-A0A7T5RJ86-F1
#
_cell.length_a   1.000
_cell.length_b   1.000
_cell.length_c   1.000
_cell.angle_alpha   90.00
_cell.angle_beta   90.00
_cell.angle_gamma   90.00
#
_symmetry.space_group_name_H-M   'P 1'
#
loop_
_entity.id
_entity.type
_entity.pdbx_description
1 polymer ?
#
loop_
_entity_poly.entity_id
_entity_poly.type
_entity_poly.pdbx_seq_one_letter_code
_entity_poly.pdbx_strand_id
1 'polypeptide(L)'
;MEKFTERDSYKKAAEKFERLGLLGVTAEDHREIKSTPPEELEKNPGKTRAELMSDEEITQWLKKQRDLIEEFSQEKYKDNSFAQSYLPDLRKKLELSIRYLKEIGRLPRNFEEERPS
;
A
#
# COMPACT_ATOMS: atom_id res chain seq x y z
N MET A 1 -30.87 -10.45 -13.13
CA MET A 1 -29.54 -9.92 -13.53
C MET A 1 -29.40 -8.55 -12.89
N GLU A 2 -28.72 -8.46 -11.76
CA GLU A 2 -28.41 -7.16 -11.15
C GLU A 2 -27.43 -6.41 -12.06
N LYS A 3 -27.82 -5.19 -12.47
CA LYS A 3 -26.94 -4.28 -13.19
C LYS A 3 -25.93 -3.74 -12.19
N PHE A 4 -24.77 -4.38 -12.10
CA PHE A 4 -23.62 -3.81 -11.40
C PHE A 4 -23.26 -2.47 -12.07
N THR A 5 -23.39 -1.37 -11.34
CA THR A 5 -23.07 -0.05 -11.88
C THR A 5 -21.59 0.24 -11.69
N GLU A 6 -20.97 0.98 -12.61
CA GLU A 6 -19.56 1.41 -12.54
C GLU A 6 -19.22 2.18 -11.24
N ARG A 7 -20.23 2.79 -10.60
CA ARG A 7 -20.07 3.45 -9.28
C ARG A 7 -19.86 2.45 -8.15
N ASP A 8 -20.47 1.26 -8.22
CA ASP A 8 -20.35 0.24 -7.19
C ASP A 8 -19.00 -0.45 -7.22
N SER A 9 -18.42 -0.68 -8.41
CA SER A 9 -17.07 -1.22 -8.55
C SER A 9 -16.01 -0.22 -8.07
N TYR A 10 -16.09 1.04 -8.49
CA TYR A 10 -15.18 2.10 -8.01
C TYR A 10 -15.16 2.16 -6.47
N LYS A 11 -16.34 2.17 -5.84
CA LYS A 11 -16.45 2.28 -4.39
C LYS A 11 -15.83 1.07 -3.69
N LYS A 12 -16.09 -0.15 -4.18
CA LYS A 12 -15.49 -1.38 -3.63
C LYS A 12 -13.97 -1.39 -3.75
N ALA A 13 -13.44 -0.99 -4.91
CA ALA A 13 -12.00 -0.89 -5.09
C ALA A 13 -11.39 0.17 -4.16
N ALA A 14 -12.01 1.35 -4.05
CA ALA A 14 -11.54 2.40 -3.14
C ALA A 14 -11.53 1.92 -1.68
N GLU A 15 -12.60 1.27 -1.21
CA GLU A 15 -12.67 0.66 0.13
C GLU A 15 -11.58 -0.40 0.32
N LYS A 16 -11.26 -1.18 -0.72
CA LYS A 16 -10.19 -2.17 -0.68
C LYS A 16 -8.81 -1.52 -0.57
N PHE A 17 -8.55 -0.42 -1.29
CA PHE A 17 -7.33 0.38 -1.13
C PHE A 17 -7.20 0.95 0.29
N GLU A 18 -8.29 1.48 0.84
CA GLU A 18 -8.32 2.03 2.20
C GLU A 18 -8.14 0.97 3.28
N ARG A 19 -8.51 -0.28 3.01
CA ARG A 19 -8.40 -1.39 3.96
C ARG A 19 -7.08 -2.14 3.87
N LEU A 20 -6.62 -2.44 2.65
CA LEU A 20 -5.52 -3.36 2.38
C LEU A 20 -4.21 -2.67 1.97
N GLY A 21 -4.28 -1.40 1.59
CA GLY A 21 -3.13 -0.66 1.09
C GLY A 21 -2.59 -1.20 -0.24
N LEU A 22 -1.42 -0.67 -0.65
CA LEU A 22 -0.84 -0.92 -1.97
C LEU A 22 -0.38 -2.36 -2.19
N LEU A 23 -0.11 -3.11 -1.12
CA LEU A 23 0.35 -4.50 -1.24
C LEU A 23 -0.81 -5.50 -1.41
N GLY A 24 -2.03 -5.12 -1.04
CA GLY A 24 -3.21 -6.00 -1.03
C GLY A 24 -4.25 -5.73 -2.12
N VAL A 25 -3.88 -4.94 -3.13
CA VAL A 25 -4.71 -4.64 -4.30
C VAL A 25 -4.13 -5.26 -5.57
N THR A 26 -4.99 -5.58 -6.52
CA THR A 26 -4.68 -6.17 -7.83
C THR A 26 -4.68 -5.10 -8.92
N ALA A 27 -4.27 -5.47 -10.14
CA ALA A 27 -4.33 -4.56 -11.28
C ALA A 27 -5.76 -4.08 -11.59
N GLU A 28 -6.75 -4.95 -11.38
CA GLU A 28 -8.17 -4.64 -11.57
C GLU A 28 -8.63 -3.55 -10.61
N ASP A 29 -8.28 -3.65 -9.32
CA ASP A 29 -8.64 -2.65 -8.32
C ASP A 29 -8.09 -1.25 -8.72
N HIS A 30 -6.85 -1.19 -9.21
CA HIS A 30 -6.26 0.06 -9.72
C HIS A 30 -7.10 0.64 -10.87
N ARG A 31 -7.47 -0.19 -11.85
CA ARG A 31 -8.26 0.25 -13.01
C ARG A 31 -9.67 0.68 -12.60
N GLU A 32 -10.28 0.00 -11.63
CA GLU A 32 -11.61 0.35 -11.11
C GLU A 32 -11.63 1.74 -10.46
N ILE A 33 -10.53 2.17 -9.84
CA ILE A 33 -10.39 3.55 -9.33
C ILE A 33 -9.82 4.54 -10.35
N LYS A 34 -9.71 4.16 -11.62
CA LYS A 34 -9.12 4.96 -12.71
C LYS A 34 -7.65 5.32 -12.45
N SER A 35 -6.94 4.47 -11.72
CA SER A 35 -5.50 4.54 -11.46
C SER A 35 -4.74 3.65 -12.44
N THR A 36 -3.43 3.89 -12.54
CA THR A 36 -2.52 3.06 -13.34
C THR A 36 -1.92 1.97 -12.44
N PRO A 37 -2.15 0.67 -12.75
CA PRO A 37 -1.49 -0.42 -12.04
C PRO A 37 0.02 -0.45 -12.33
N PRO A 38 0.85 -0.92 -11.38
CA PRO A 38 2.24 -1.29 -11.66
C PRO A 38 2.34 -2.39 -12.72
N GLU A 39 3.39 -2.35 -13.55
CA GLU A 39 3.61 -3.28 -14.67
C GLU A 39 3.63 -4.75 -14.20
N GLU A 40 4.19 -5.02 -13.02
CA GLU A 40 4.21 -6.37 -12.44
C GLU A 40 2.81 -6.92 -12.18
N LEU A 41 1.85 -6.08 -11.79
CA LEU A 41 0.45 -6.49 -11.60
C LEU A 41 -0.26 -6.64 -12.95
N GLU A 42 0.07 -5.81 -13.94
CA GLU A 42 -0.52 -5.93 -15.28
C GLU A 42 -0.17 -7.27 -15.94
N LYS A 43 1.04 -7.76 -15.71
CA LYS A 43 1.51 -9.06 -16.20
C LYS A 43 0.96 -10.25 -15.39
N ASN A 44 0.37 -10.01 -14.22
CA ASN A 44 -0.14 -11.04 -13.31
C ASN A 44 -1.57 -10.71 -12.82
N PRO A 45 -2.59 -10.84 -13.69
CA PRO A 45 -3.98 -10.54 -13.35
C PRO A 45 -4.48 -11.31 -12.12
N GLY A 46 -5.28 -10.66 -11.28
CA GLY A 46 -5.84 -11.25 -10.07
C GLY A 46 -4.86 -11.50 -8.91
N LYS A 47 -3.57 -11.20 -9.07
CA LYS A 47 -2.57 -11.27 -7.99
C LYS A 47 -2.36 -9.93 -7.32
N THR A 48 -2.22 -9.92 -6.00
CA THR A 48 -1.80 -8.72 -5.27
C THR A 48 -0.28 -8.56 -5.33
N ARG A 49 0.20 -7.34 -5.10
CA ARG A 49 1.64 -7.08 -5.13
C ARG A 49 2.41 -7.90 -4.09
N ALA A 50 1.84 -8.10 -2.90
CA ALA A 50 2.43 -8.99 -1.89
C ALA A 50 2.60 -10.42 -2.40
N GLU A 51 1.63 -10.98 -3.14
CA GLU A 51 1.73 -12.35 -3.66
C GLU A 51 2.85 -12.52 -4.70
N LEU A 52 3.20 -11.44 -5.41
CA LEU A 52 4.27 -11.44 -6.40
C LEU A 52 5.66 -11.22 -5.79
N MET A 53 5.72 -10.71 -4.56
CA MET A 53 6.96 -10.42 -3.87
C MET A 53 7.38 -11.59 -2.98
N SER A 54 8.68 -11.88 -2.95
CA SER A 54 9.31 -12.72 -1.92
C SER A 54 9.31 -12.04 -0.56
N ASP A 55 9.56 -12.80 0.51
CA ASP A 55 9.62 -12.25 1.88
C ASP A 55 10.78 -11.24 2.04
N GLU A 56 11.88 -11.45 1.33
CA GLU A 56 13.00 -10.50 1.28
C GLU A 56 12.57 -9.19 0.61
N GLU A 57 11.89 -9.26 -0.54
CA GLU A 57 11.38 -8.07 -1.22
C GLU A 57 10.34 -7.31 -0.37
N ILE A 58 9.47 -8.02 0.34
CA ILE A 58 8.52 -7.41 1.30
C ILE A 58 9.30 -6.67 2.39
N THR A 59 10.33 -7.29 2.95
CA THR A 59 11.18 -6.68 3.98
C THR A 59 11.86 -5.43 3.47
N GLN A 60 12.46 -5.47 2.27
CA GLN A 60 13.11 -4.32 1.66
C GLN A 60 12.13 -3.19 1.33
N TRP A 61 10.93 -3.53 0.87
CA TRP A 61 9.88 -2.54 0.59
C TRP A 61 9.46 -1.82 1.86
N LEU A 62 9.20 -2.55 2.95
CA LEU A 62 8.82 -1.97 4.24
C LEU A 62 9.93 -1.07 4.80
N LYS A 63 11.19 -1.52 4.75
CA LYS A 63 12.35 -0.71 5.14
C LYS A 63 12.41 0.59 4.35
N LYS A 64 12.32 0.52 3.01
CA LYS A 64 12.34 1.70 2.15
C LYS A 64 11.22 2.70 2.49
N GLN A 65 10.01 2.22 2.81
CA GLN A 65 8.94 3.13 3.24
C GLN A 65 9.26 3.79 4.59
N ARG A 66 9.80 3.04 5.55
CA ARG A 66 10.22 3.58 6.85
C ARG A 66 11.33 4.60 6.70
N ASP A 67 12.35 4.32 5.90
CA ASP A 67 13.47 5.22 5.64
C ASP A 67 12.99 6.53 5.00
N LEU A 68 12.04 6.46 4.05
CA LEU A 68 11.43 7.66 3.45
C LEU A 68 10.62 8.47 4.47
N ILE A 69 9.88 7.81 5.36
CA ILE A 69 9.12 8.48 6.43
C ILE A 69 10.08 9.19 7.38
N GLU A 70 11.16 8.51 7.79
CA GLU A 70 12.19 9.08 8.65
C GLU A 70 12.85 10.29 7.97
N GLU A 71 13.26 10.12 6.71
CA GLU A 71 13.86 11.18 5.90
C GLU A 71 12.94 12.40 5.85
N PHE A 72 11.66 12.24 5.45
CA PHE A 72 10.72 13.36 5.30
C PHE A 72 10.26 13.95 6.64
N SER A 73 10.48 13.24 7.75
CA SER A 73 10.24 13.75 9.11
C SER A 73 11.41 14.59 9.64
N GLN A 74 12.56 14.63 8.95
CA GLN A 74 13.70 15.44 9.38
C GLN A 74 13.42 16.95 9.24
N GLU A 75 13.94 17.74 10.17
CA GLU A 75 13.79 19.20 10.24
C GLU A 75 14.14 19.90 8.91
N LYS A 76 15.13 19.39 8.17
CA LYS A 76 15.54 19.93 6.87
C LYS A 76 14.45 19.90 5.80
N TYR A 77 13.39 19.08 5.99
CA TYR A 77 12.26 18.96 5.09
C TYR A 77 10.97 19.61 5.61
N LYS A 78 11.01 20.31 6.76
CA LYS A 78 9.80 20.93 7.35
C LYS A 78 9.13 21.95 6.42
N ASP A 79 9.94 22.69 5.66
CA ASP A 79 9.47 23.74 4.74
C ASP A 79 9.32 23.21 3.31
N ASN A 80 9.61 21.92 3.07
CA ASN A 80 9.41 21.28 1.77
C ASN A 80 7.94 20.86 1.63
N SER A 81 7.19 21.62 0.82
CA SER A 81 5.75 21.41 0.63
C SER A 81 5.41 20.00 0.12
N PHE A 82 6.24 19.45 -0.78
CA PHE A 82 6.06 18.09 -1.29
C PHE A 82 6.20 17.07 -0.16
N ALA A 83 7.30 17.12 0.60
CA ALA A 83 7.55 16.20 1.71
C ALA A 83 6.44 16.25 2.77
N GLN A 84 6.01 17.47 3.16
CA GLN A 84 4.94 17.63 4.15
C GLN A 84 3.58 17.14 3.64
N SER A 85 3.27 17.34 2.35
CA SER A 85 2.03 16.83 1.77
C SER A 85 2.02 15.31 1.62
N TYR A 86 3.19 14.70 1.37
CA TYR A 86 3.30 13.27 1.07
C TYR A 86 3.53 12.40 2.31
N LEU A 87 4.09 12.96 3.39
CA LEU A 87 4.41 12.25 4.63
C LEU A 87 3.17 11.57 5.28
N PRO A 88 2.00 12.21 5.41
CA PRO A 88 0.80 11.55 5.93
C PRO A 88 0.39 10.33 5.10
N ASP A 89 0.44 10.46 3.77
CA ASP A 89 0.11 9.39 2.84
C ASP A 89 1.08 8.23 2.93
N LEU A 90 2.39 8.50 3.07
CA LEU A 90 3.41 7.47 3.29
C LEU A 90 3.15 6.68 4.58
N ARG A 91 2.87 7.40 5.69
CA ARG A 91 2.56 6.76 6.98
C ARG A 91 1.32 5.89 6.88
N LYS A 92 0.23 6.39 6.29
CA LYS A 92 -1.00 5.64 6.07
C LYS A 92 -0.76 4.40 5.20
N LYS A 93 -0.03 4.54 4.09
CA LYS A 93 0.29 3.42 3.19
C LYS A 93 1.11 2.34 3.91
N LEU A 94 2.11 2.73 4.70
CA LEU A 94 2.91 1.77 5.47
C LEU A 94 2.06 1.03 6.50
N GLU A 95 1.22 1.75 7.26
CA GLU A 95 0.32 1.15 8.24
C GLU A 95 -0.62 0.10 7.61
N LEU A 96 -1.28 0.46 6.50
CA LEU A 96 -2.20 -0.43 5.80
C LEU A 96 -1.48 -1.66 5.24
N SER A 97 -0.30 -1.47 4.65
CA SER A 97 0.53 -2.58 4.17
C SER A 97 0.95 -3.53 5.30
N ILE A 98 1.37 -3.00 6.46
CA ILE A 98 1.72 -3.83 7.64
C ILE A 98 0.50 -4.62 8.12
N ARG A 99 -0.67 -3.97 8.20
CA ARG A 99 -1.92 -4.63 8.61
C ARG A 99 -2.27 -5.77 7.66
N TYR A 100 -2.24 -5.53 6.35
CA TYR A 100 -2.51 -6.55 5.35
C TYR A 100 -1.52 -7.72 5.41
N LEU A 101 -0.22 -7.41 5.49
CA LEU A 101 0.81 -8.45 5.60
C LEU A 101 0.63 -9.32 6.86
N LYS A 102 0.17 -8.71 7.96
CA LYS A 102 -0.20 -9.44 9.18
C LYS A 102 -1.40 -10.35 8.96
N GLU A 103 -2.44 -9.87 8.28
CA GLU A 103 -3.64 -10.66 7.96
C GLU A 103 -3.31 -11.91 7.13
N ILE A 104 -2.37 -11.80 6.18
CA ILE A 104 -1.94 -12.93 5.33
C ILE A 104 -0.78 -13.74 5.90
N GLY A 105 -0.32 -13.43 7.13
CA GLY A 105 0.77 -14.16 7.79
C GLY A 105 2.15 -14.00 7.14
N ARG A 106 2.40 -12.88 6.45
CA ARG A 106 3.66 -12.57 5.75
C ARG A 106 4.34 -11.30 6.26
N LEU A 107 3.96 -10.79 7.42
CA LEU A 107 4.64 -9.67 8.05
C LEU A 107 6.03 -10.10 8.52
N PRO A 108 7.13 -9.46 8.08
CA PRO A 108 8.46 -9.82 8.57
C PRO A 108 8.59 -9.54 10.07
N ARG A 109 9.28 -10.43 10.80
CA ARG A 109 9.37 -10.39 12.28
C ARG A 109 9.80 -9.05 12.86
N ASN A 110 10.74 -8.37 12.20
CA ASN A 110 11.23 -7.06 12.64
C ASN A 110 10.21 -5.92 12.50
N PHE A 111 9.03 -6.19 11.94
CA PHE A 111 7.88 -5.28 11.86
C PHE A 111 6.68 -5.76 12.72
N GLU A 112 6.80 -6.90 13.44
CA GLU A 112 5.71 -7.41 14.29
C GLU A 112 5.57 -6.65 15.63
N GLU A 113 6.62 -5.96 16.09
CA GLU A 113 6.72 -5.37 17.43
C GLU A 113 6.41 -3.87 17.53
N GLU A 114 6.11 -3.17 16.43
CA GLU A 114 5.70 -1.76 16.53
C GLU A 114 4.23 -1.62 16.92
N ARG A 115 3.94 -1.82 18.21
CA ARG A 115 2.78 -1.16 18.82
C ARG A 115 3.06 0.34 18.82
N PRO A 116 2.19 1.20 18.25
CA PRO A 116 2.27 2.61 18.55
C PRO A 116 2.13 2.76 20.07
N SER A 117 3.14 3.35 20.69
CA SER A 117 3.05 3.84 22.07
C SER A 117 2.15 5.06 22.12
#